data_AF-A0A1J7GDY6-F1
#
_entry.id   AF-A0A1J7GDY6-F1
#
_cell.length_a   1.000
_cell.length_b   1.000
_cell.length_c   1.000
_cell.angle_alpha   90.00
_cell.angle_beta   90.00
_cell.angle_gamma   90.00
#
_symmetry.space_group_name_H-M   'P 1'
#
loop_
_entity.id
_entity.type
_entity.pdbx_description
1 polymer ?
#
loop_
_entity_poly.entity_id
_entity_poly.type
_entity_poly.pdbx_seq_one_letter_code
_entity_poly.pdbx_strand_id
1 'polypeptide(L)'
;MESNISAPFNSVKEAATRYMNFITPSVYIEEYDPKKLEEQAATLKKELILKERETVDVLQELDSTGRIVEDLKSRLKEEESKVKIVSDREENESQVTRLNVLKPLRDDFVFYPSSNPGKVLMELKQAKLNLIKLSYDVAGRRAFVESLKKKLKKERIELEKTRERLTLNCWKKSSLKEELNRIRLRLHVAKGSEIKYALDDPFDFTREMQRMIAKSEHFRKIGEAARSELFRTMSEIEETKMSIRTSEIWLDAARKMKEASNAAEAVALSEINALSNQNHEEITLSIEEYTALTRKARDAEEQSKKRVVDAMLEVDRAMLSKIRISKREEEATEDVKTNKKALEEALERVEAANREKVAVEEALRKLKFDGHKSRSSRHNRAKFKNSSSRRRDSRLLDVNGLDLVNEETKLVSKPSQSIGQILRGELLAPQEIEVGMPKERNSVQLGQIICKKDDDPSFDIKLDAENCKKQISSKRKNFGIAKTALFLIKRLKKKNQPTLKRQPTLKSWLQ
;
A
#
# COMPACT_ATOMS: atom_id res chain seq x y z
N MET A 1 -4.56 -9.90 -43.80
CA MET A 1 -4.01 -10.72 -44.90
C MET A 1 -4.83 -12.00 -44.95
N GLU A 2 -5.75 -12.07 -45.91
CA GLU A 2 -6.47 -13.30 -46.26
C GLU A 2 -5.47 -14.27 -46.90
N SER A 3 -5.31 -15.47 -46.35
CA SER A 3 -4.51 -16.53 -46.98
C SER A 3 -5.46 -17.60 -47.52
N ASN A 4 -5.43 -17.73 -48.85
CA ASN A 4 -6.15 -18.70 -49.68
C ASN A 4 -6.07 -20.14 -49.12
N ILE A 5 -7.22 -20.70 -48.69
CA ILE A 5 -7.38 -22.12 -48.31
C ILE A 5 -8.12 -22.89 -49.43
N SER A 6 -7.91 -22.56 -50.70
CA SER A 6 -8.69 -23.15 -51.81
C SER A 6 -7.92 -24.13 -52.71
N ALA A 7 -6.66 -24.44 -52.45
CA ALA A 7 -5.89 -25.38 -53.28
C ALA A 7 -5.79 -26.78 -52.63
N PRO A 8 -6.10 -27.87 -53.37
CA PRO A 8 -5.94 -29.23 -52.86
C PRO A 8 -4.46 -29.57 -52.63
N PHE A 9 -4.18 -30.35 -51.59
CA PHE A 9 -2.81 -30.74 -51.23
C PHE A 9 -2.27 -31.77 -52.22
N ASN A 10 -1.11 -31.51 -52.81
CA ASN A 10 -0.48 -32.43 -53.76
C ASN A 10 0.31 -33.55 -53.06
N SER A 11 0.49 -33.48 -51.73
CA SER A 11 1.19 -34.49 -50.94
C SER A 11 0.86 -34.38 -49.43
N VAL A 12 0.86 -35.52 -48.73
CA VAL A 12 0.74 -35.59 -47.26
C VAL A 12 1.85 -34.80 -46.56
N LYS A 13 3.05 -34.75 -47.16
CA LYS A 13 4.18 -33.97 -46.64
C LYS A 13 3.90 -32.46 -46.71
N GLU A 14 3.26 -32.00 -47.79
CA GLU A 14 2.90 -30.58 -47.95
C GLU A 14 1.80 -30.18 -46.95
N ALA A 15 0.78 -31.03 -46.77
CA ALA A 15 -0.27 -30.81 -45.78
C ALA A 15 0.29 -30.72 -44.35
N ALA A 16 1.19 -31.62 -43.98
CA ALA A 16 1.84 -31.61 -42.67
C ALA A 16 2.69 -30.35 -42.44
N THR A 17 3.39 -29.88 -43.48
CA THR A 17 4.24 -28.68 -43.38
C THR A 17 3.40 -27.41 -43.23
N ARG A 18 2.30 -27.28 -43.99
CA ARG A 18 1.38 -26.14 -43.86
C ARG A 18 0.64 -26.13 -42.51
N TYR A 19 0.27 -27.30 -42.00
CA TYR A 19 -0.38 -27.44 -40.70
C TYR A 19 0.58 -27.10 -39.54
N MET A 20 1.85 -27.53 -39.62
CA MET A 20 2.87 -27.14 -38.64
C MET A 20 3.10 -25.62 -38.63
N ASN A 21 3.21 -25.00 -39.80
CA ASN A 21 3.37 -23.54 -39.91
C ASN A 21 2.14 -22.74 -39.43
N PHE A 22 0.95 -23.34 -39.44
CA PHE A 22 -0.28 -22.74 -38.92
C PHE A 22 -0.36 -22.82 -37.38
N ILE A 23 0.18 -23.88 -36.77
CA ILE A 23 0.14 -24.10 -35.32
C ILE A 23 1.25 -23.34 -34.57
N THR A 24 2.38 -23.06 -35.23
CA THR A 24 3.45 -22.27 -34.64
C THR A 24 3.57 -20.92 -35.35
N PRO A 25 3.02 -19.83 -34.79
CA PRO A 25 3.46 -18.50 -35.16
C PRO A 25 4.96 -18.44 -34.88
N SER A 26 5.75 -18.07 -35.88
CA SER A 26 7.19 -17.95 -35.79
C SER A 26 7.59 -17.09 -34.58
N VAL A 27 7.97 -17.74 -33.49
CA VAL A 27 8.81 -17.14 -32.47
C VAL A 27 10.13 -16.87 -33.18
N TYR A 28 10.44 -15.59 -33.37
CA TYR A 28 11.81 -15.16 -33.62
C TYR A 28 12.66 -15.67 -32.45
N ILE A 29 13.25 -16.85 -32.61
CA ILE A 29 14.39 -17.24 -31.80
C ILE A 29 15.52 -16.38 -32.33
N GLU A 30 15.78 -15.28 -31.62
CA GLU A 30 17.03 -14.55 -31.75
C GLU A 30 18.13 -15.57 -31.48
N GLU A 31 18.79 -16.00 -32.56
CA GLU A 31 19.82 -17.02 -32.56
C GLU A 31 21.03 -16.45 -31.80
N TYR A 32 21.03 -16.62 -30.48
CA TYR A 32 22.14 -16.20 -29.64
C TYR A 32 23.30 -17.15 -29.88
N ASP A 33 24.40 -16.63 -30.42
CA ASP A 33 25.60 -17.39 -30.76
C ASP A 33 26.08 -18.21 -29.55
N PRO A 34 26.08 -19.55 -29.60
CA PRO A 34 26.45 -20.41 -28.48
C PRO A 34 27.88 -20.14 -27.98
N LYS A 35 28.77 -19.62 -28.84
CA LYS A 35 30.13 -19.24 -28.47
C LYS A 35 30.17 -18.03 -27.53
N LYS A 36 29.28 -17.05 -27.73
CA LYS A 36 29.18 -15.87 -26.83
C LYS A 36 28.63 -16.23 -25.46
N LEU A 37 27.70 -17.18 -25.41
CA LEU A 37 27.16 -17.68 -24.14
C LEU A 37 28.22 -18.46 -23.35
N GLU A 38 29.04 -19.25 -24.04
CA GLU A 38 30.17 -19.97 -23.44
C GLU A 38 31.25 -19.02 -22.92
N GLU A 39 31.57 -17.96 -23.67
CA GLU A 39 32.47 -16.89 -23.22
C GLU A 39 31.94 -16.17 -21.97
N GLN A 40 30.65 -15.83 -21.92
CA GLN A 40 30.01 -15.23 -20.74
C GLN A 40 30.00 -16.17 -19.53
N ALA A 41 29.79 -17.47 -19.75
CA ALA A 41 29.88 -18.47 -18.68
C ALA A 41 31.33 -18.57 -18.14
N ALA A 42 32.32 -18.49 -19.03
CA ALA A 42 33.74 -18.52 -18.66
C ALA A 42 34.18 -17.26 -17.89
N THR A 43 33.67 -16.08 -18.25
CA THR A 43 33.97 -14.83 -17.52
C THR A 43 33.35 -14.86 -16.12
N LEU A 44 32.08 -15.24 -15.99
CA LEU A 44 31.40 -15.35 -14.71
C LEU A 44 32.07 -16.40 -13.80
N LYS A 45 32.55 -17.52 -14.36
CA LYS A 45 33.29 -18.52 -13.60
C LYS A 45 34.61 -17.97 -13.04
N LYS A 46 35.35 -17.17 -13.82
CA LYS A 46 36.58 -16.51 -13.35
C LYS A 46 36.29 -15.49 -12.25
N GLU A 47 35.24 -14.69 -12.41
CA GLU A 47 34.80 -13.72 -11.41
C GLU A 47 34.36 -14.39 -10.10
N LEU A 48 33.64 -15.50 -10.20
CA LEU A 48 33.24 -16.30 -9.04
C LEU A 48 34.46 -16.83 -8.27
N ILE A 49 35.45 -17.39 -8.96
CA ILE A 49 36.68 -17.89 -8.32
C ILE A 49 37.45 -16.77 -7.64
N LEU A 50 37.52 -15.58 -8.24
CA LEU A 50 38.16 -14.41 -7.60
C LEU A 50 37.41 -13.98 -6.35
N LYS A 51 36.07 -13.95 -6.39
CA LYS A 51 35.23 -13.63 -5.24
C LYS A 51 35.34 -14.66 -4.13
N GLU A 52 35.41 -15.95 -4.46
CA GLU A 52 35.65 -17.02 -3.49
C GLU A 52 36.99 -16.82 -2.77
N ARG A 53 38.06 -16.48 -3.49
CA ARG A 53 39.37 -16.19 -2.89
C ARG A 53 39.32 -14.98 -1.96
N GLU A 54 38.72 -13.87 -2.40
CA GLU A 54 38.53 -12.67 -1.58
C GLU A 54 37.75 -13.00 -0.29
N THR A 55 36.70 -13.83 -0.37
CA THR A 55 35.95 -14.24 0.83
C THR A 55 36.78 -15.11 1.78
N VAL A 56 37.67 -15.96 1.25
CA VAL A 56 38.58 -16.76 2.08
C VAL A 56 39.60 -15.87 2.79
N ASP A 57 40.16 -14.87 2.10
CA ASP A 57 41.11 -13.92 2.69
C ASP A 57 40.45 -13.12 3.83
N VAL A 58 39.23 -12.63 3.63
CA VAL A 58 38.44 -11.93 4.68
C VAL A 58 38.17 -12.84 5.87
N LEU A 59 37.86 -14.13 5.65
CA LEU A 59 37.69 -15.09 6.74
C LEU A 59 38.99 -15.32 7.51
N GLN A 60 40.13 -15.38 6.83
CA GLN A 60 41.43 -15.52 7.48
C GLN A 60 41.79 -14.29 8.33
N GLU A 61 41.48 -13.09 7.85
CA GLU A 61 41.62 -11.84 8.64
C GLU A 61 40.69 -11.79 9.84
N LEU A 62 39.46 -12.31 9.71
CA LEU A 62 38.54 -12.43 10.84
C LEU A 62 39.05 -13.42 11.88
N ASP A 63 39.62 -14.55 11.46
CA ASP A 63 40.21 -15.54 12.37
C ASP A 63 41.46 -15.01 13.07
N SER A 64 42.30 -14.22 12.39
CA SER A 64 43.44 -13.56 13.03
C SER A 64 42.99 -12.48 14.03
N THR A 65 41.98 -11.69 13.67
CA THR A 65 41.35 -10.72 14.57
C THR A 65 40.70 -11.40 15.77
N GLY A 66 40.04 -12.53 15.56
CA GLY A 66 39.46 -13.35 16.62
C GLY A 66 40.50 -13.82 17.64
N ARG A 67 41.66 -14.31 17.15
CA ARG A 67 42.79 -14.69 18.01
C ARG A 67 43.33 -13.52 18.83
N ILE A 68 43.46 -12.33 18.22
CA ILE A 68 43.92 -11.12 18.93
C ILE A 68 42.92 -10.72 20.03
N VAL A 69 41.62 -10.77 19.74
CA VAL A 69 40.58 -10.47 20.74
C VAL A 69 40.62 -11.46 21.90
N GLU A 70 40.88 -12.74 21.62
CA GLU A 70 40.98 -13.77 22.64
C GLU A 70 42.23 -13.60 23.53
N ASP A 71 43.37 -13.22 22.96
CA ASP A 71 44.59 -12.82 23.69
C ASP A 71 44.38 -11.56 24.56
N LEU A 72 43.75 -10.52 24.01
CA LEU A 72 43.42 -9.33 24.80
C LEU A 72 42.47 -9.66 25.95
N LYS A 73 41.55 -10.60 25.75
CA LYS A 73 40.62 -11.06 26.77
C LYS A 73 41.30 -11.87 27.88
N SER A 74 42.31 -12.70 27.56
CA SER A 74 43.08 -13.40 28.59
C SER A 74 43.94 -12.43 29.40
N ARG A 75 44.61 -11.47 28.74
CA ARG A 75 45.41 -10.42 29.39
C ARG A 75 44.56 -9.53 30.30
N LEU A 76 43.34 -9.17 29.90
CA LEU A 76 42.43 -8.39 30.74
C LEU A 76 42.06 -9.15 32.02
N LYS A 77 41.76 -10.46 31.92
CA LYS A 77 41.46 -11.29 33.10
C LYS A 77 42.67 -11.42 34.03
N GLU A 78 43.88 -11.51 33.47
CA GLU A 78 45.12 -11.53 34.24
C GLU A 78 45.32 -10.21 35.00
N GLU A 79 45.13 -9.06 34.35
CA GLU A 79 45.23 -7.75 35.01
C GLU A 79 44.13 -7.53 36.07
N GLU A 80 42.89 -7.97 35.82
CA GLU A 80 41.83 -7.96 36.84
C GLU A 80 42.20 -8.78 38.07
N SER A 81 42.89 -9.92 37.89
CA SER A 81 43.37 -10.74 39.00
C SER A 81 44.53 -10.10 39.77
N LYS A 82 45.42 -9.36 39.09
CA LYS A 82 46.51 -8.61 39.74
C LYS A 82 45.98 -7.44 40.56
N VAL A 83 45.00 -6.69 40.05
CA VAL A 83 44.36 -5.58 40.78
C VAL A 83 43.68 -6.07 42.06
N LYS A 84 43.10 -7.27 42.04
CA LYS A 84 42.46 -7.88 43.21
C LYS A 84 43.45 -8.29 44.31
N ILE A 85 44.68 -8.66 43.95
CA ILE A 85 45.75 -8.96 44.92
C ILE A 85 46.29 -7.67 45.59
N VAL A 86 46.18 -6.52 44.92
CA VAL A 86 46.60 -5.22 45.47
C VAL A 86 45.57 -4.66 46.46
N SER A 87 44.26 -4.86 46.23
CA SER A 87 43.21 -4.41 47.17
C SER A 87 43.20 -5.18 48.49
N ASP A 88 43.53 -6.47 48.48
CA ASP A 88 43.53 -7.30 49.70
C ASP A 88 44.73 -7.00 50.62
N ARG A 89 45.74 -6.25 50.15
CA ARG A 89 46.91 -5.84 50.93
C ARG A 89 46.73 -4.51 51.67
N GLU A 90 45.83 -3.64 51.21
CA GLU A 90 45.63 -2.31 51.79
C GLU A 90 44.61 -2.28 52.94
N GLU A 91 43.80 -3.32 53.13
CA GLU A 91 42.79 -3.38 54.21
C GLU A 91 43.33 -3.90 55.57
N ASN A 92 44.57 -4.41 55.64
CA ASN A 92 45.12 -5.06 56.84
C ASN A 92 46.19 -4.26 57.64
N GLU A 93 46.43 -2.98 57.35
CA GLU A 93 47.43 -2.16 58.08
C GLU A 93 46.84 -0.99 58.89
N SER A 94 45.53 -0.97 59.16
CA SER A 94 44.88 0.15 59.86
C SER A 94 44.73 -0.01 61.38
N GLN A 95 45.19 -1.10 62.00
CA GLN A 95 45.23 -1.25 63.46
C GLN A 95 46.50 -2.00 63.88
N VAL A 96 47.16 -1.54 64.95
CA VAL A 96 48.41 -2.07 65.52
C VAL A 96 49.66 -1.58 64.74
N THR A 97 50.21 -0.40 65.02
CA THR A 97 51.15 -0.24 66.14
C THR A 97 51.43 1.26 66.33
N ARG A 98 51.00 1.81 67.47
CA ARG A 98 51.51 3.07 68.00
C ARG A 98 52.85 2.81 68.69
N LEU A 99 53.76 3.78 68.55
CA LEU A 99 55.02 4.03 69.29
C LEU A 99 56.30 3.29 68.87
N ASN A 100 57.34 4.11 68.68
CA ASN A 100 58.79 3.82 68.58
C ASN A 100 59.25 3.41 67.16
N VAL A 101 60.21 4.04 66.47
CA VAL A 101 61.49 4.65 66.88
C VAL A 101 61.93 5.71 65.83
N LEU A 102 62.55 6.80 66.29
CA LEU A 102 63.28 7.79 65.51
C LEU A 102 64.41 7.19 64.65
N LYS A 103 64.46 7.53 63.35
CA LYS A 103 65.64 8.20 62.73
C LYS A 103 65.35 8.64 61.29
N PRO A 104 65.85 9.81 60.86
CA PRO A 104 65.66 10.34 59.52
C PRO A 104 66.80 9.87 58.61
N LEU A 105 66.47 9.39 57.41
CA LEU A 105 67.45 9.29 56.33
C LEU A 105 66.87 9.96 55.10
N ARG A 106 67.43 11.14 54.79
CA ARG A 106 67.36 11.76 53.48
C ARG A 106 68.11 10.84 52.50
N ASP A 107 67.45 10.44 51.41
CA ASP A 107 68.00 10.63 50.05
C ASP A 107 66.96 10.23 48.99
N ASP A 108 66.90 11.08 47.97
CA ASP A 108 66.41 10.83 46.61
C ASP A 108 65.00 10.28 46.38
N PHE A 109 64.00 11.15 46.55
CA PHE A 109 62.77 11.05 45.75
C PHE A 109 62.71 12.22 44.75
N VAL A 110 63.05 11.91 43.50
CA VAL A 110 62.85 12.81 42.36
C VAL A 110 61.35 13.00 42.16
N PHE A 111 60.85 14.17 42.56
CA PHE A 111 59.50 14.63 42.22
C PHE A 111 59.50 14.95 40.72
N TYR A 112 58.87 14.12 39.90
CA TYR A 112 58.53 14.53 38.54
C TYR A 112 57.47 15.64 38.63
N PRO A 113 57.73 16.86 38.12
CA PRO A 113 56.73 17.92 38.17
C PRO A 113 55.70 17.71 37.06
N SER A 114 54.44 18.02 37.41
CA SER A 114 53.33 18.32 36.51
C SER A 114 52.56 17.14 35.91
N SER A 115 51.68 16.56 36.73
CA SER A 115 50.31 16.40 36.25
C SER A 115 49.44 17.37 37.03
N ASN A 116 48.91 18.38 36.34
CA ASN A 116 47.99 19.32 36.96
C ASN A 116 46.75 18.51 37.41
N PRO A 117 46.42 18.42 38.70
CA PRO A 117 45.36 17.53 39.20
C PRO A 117 44.00 17.77 38.54
N GLY A 118 43.74 18.99 38.04
CA GLY A 118 42.56 19.30 37.26
C GLY A 118 42.49 18.60 35.89
N LYS A 119 43.63 18.29 35.27
CA LYS A 119 43.71 17.61 33.96
C LYS A 119 43.40 16.11 34.10
N VAL A 120 43.96 15.47 35.13
CA VAL A 120 43.63 14.08 35.50
C VAL A 120 42.15 13.93 35.82
N LEU A 121 41.57 14.89 36.55
CA LEU A 121 40.13 14.88 36.88
C LEU A 121 39.24 15.02 35.63
N MET A 122 39.63 15.87 34.67
CA MET A 122 38.91 16.01 33.39
C MET A 122 39.01 14.73 32.55
N GLU A 123 40.21 14.15 32.45
CA GLU A 123 40.43 12.88 31.74
C GLU A 123 39.61 11.74 32.35
N LEU A 124 39.51 11.68 33.69
CA LEU A 124 38.69 10.71 34.40
C LEU A 124 37.19 10.91 34.14
N LYS A 125 36.71 12.16 34.13
CA LYS A 125 35.31 12.48 33.79
C LYS A 125 35.00 12.08 32.34
N GLN A 126 35.93 12.33 31.41
CA GLN A 126 35.78 11.96 30.01
C GLN A 126 35.78 10.43 29.84
N ALA A 127 36.68 9.72 30.52
CA ALA A 127 36.74 8.26 30.52
C ALA A 127 35.44 7.64 31.05
N LYS A 128 34.86 8.22 32.11
CA LYS A 128 33.55 7.79 32.66
C LYS A 128 32.42 7.93 31.63
N LEU A 129 32.35 9.05 30.91
CA LEU A 129 31.35 9.25 29.86
C LEU A 129 31.53 8.25 28.71
N ASN A 130 32.77 8.01 28.29
CA ASN A 130 33.09 7.03 27.26
C ASN A 130 32.70 5.60 27.69
N LEU A 131 32.90 5.25 28.96
CA LEU A 131 32.48 3.96 29.51
C LEU A 131 30.95 3.79 29.48
N ILE A 132 30.20 4.82 29.87
CA ILE A 132 28.73 4.80 29.83
C ILE A 132 28.23 4.63 28.39
N LYS A 133 28.81 5.38 27.45
CA LYS A 133 28.48 5.28 26.02
C LYS A 133 28.79 3.89 25.46
N LEU A 134 29.98 3.36 25.78
CA LEU A 134 30.39 2.02 25.36
C LEU A 134 29.47 0.94 25.95
N SER A 135 29.06 1.09 27.21
CA SER A 135 28.11 0.17 27.84
C SER A 135 26.77 0.14 27.10
N TYR A 136 26.26 1.30 26.68
CA TYR A 136 25.03 1.39 25.89
C TYR A 136 25.20 0.77 24.50
N ASP A 137 26.31 1.07 23.80
CA ASP A 137 26.62 0.52 22.49
C ASP A 137 26.78 -1.00 22.53
N VAL A 138 27.44 -1.53 23.55
CA VAL A 138 27.59 -2.99 23.77
C VAL A 138 26.23 -3.64 24.03
N ALA A 139 25.35 -3.01 24.80
CA ALA A 139 23.98 -3.49 25.00
C ALA A 139 23.18 -3.50 23.67
N GLY A 140 23.31 -2.44 22.86
CA GLY A 140 22.71 -2.36 21.53
C GLY A 140 23.21 -3.45 20.57
N ARG A 141 24.53 -3.67 20.53
CA ARG A 141 25.15 -4.76 19.75
C ARG A 141 24.67 -6.14 20.22
N ARG A 142 24.56 -6.36 21.53
CA ARG A 142 24.04 -7.62 22.09
C ARG A 142 22.59 -7.86 21.66
N ALA A 143 21.73 -6.86 21.75
CA ALA A 143 20.35 -6.94 21.27
C ALA A 143 20.26 -7.23 19.76
N PHE A 144 21.16 -6.63 18.96
CA PHE A 144 21.26 -6.89 17.53
C PHE A 144 21.68 -8.34 17.22
N VAL A 145 22.70 -8.87 17.92
CA VAL A 145 23.11 -10.27 17.80
C VAL A 145 21.99 -11.23 18.20
N GLU A 146 21.26 -10.94 19.28
CA GLU A 146 20.10 -11.72 19.71
C GLU A 146 19.00 -11.74 18.63
N SER A 147 18.77 -10.59 17.98
CA SER A 147 17.82 -10.46 16.86
C SER A 147 18.25 -11.29 15.65
N LEU A 148 19.52 -11.22 15.26
CA LEU A 148 20.08 -12.04 14.17
C LEU A 148 19.97 -13.53 14.48
N LYS A 149 20.27 -13.94 15.72
CA LYS A 149 20.13 -15.33 16.17
C LYS A 149 18.68 -15.82 16.07
N LYS A 150 17.70 -14.98 16.40
CA LYS A 150 16.27 -15.30 16.22
C LYS A 150 15.90 -15.43 14.74
N LYS A 151 16.40 -14.56 13.87
CA LYS A 151 16.18 -14.64 12.41
C LYS A 151 16.78 -15.93 11.82
N LEU A 152 18.02 -16.24 12.16
CA LEU A 152 18.71 -17.46 11.70
C LEU A 152 17.96 -18.73 12.10
N LYS A 153 17.45 -18.79 13.34
CA LYS A 153 16.61 -19.92 13.78
C LYS A 153 15.34 -20.07 12.92
N LYS A 154 14.67 -18.98 12.55
CA LYS A 154 13.48 -19.02 11.68
C LYS A 154 13.83 -19.50 10.27
N GLU A 155 14.86 -18.93 9.65
CA GLU A 155 15.34 -19.35 8.33
C GLU A 155 15.74 -20.82 8.32
N ARG A 156 16.38 -21.32 9.39
CA ARG A 156 16.74 -22.74 9.51
C ARG A 156 15.51 -23.66 9.50
N ILE A 157 14.43 -23.27 10.17
CA ILE A 157 13.17 -24.03 10.20
C ILE A 157 12.50 -24.00 8.82
N GLU A 158 12.48 -22.85 8.16
CA GLU A 158 11.91 -22.70 6.82
C GLU A 158 12.71 -23.50 5.78
N LEU A 159 14.04 -23.46 5.87
CA LEU A 159 14.92 -24.25 5.02
C LEU A 159 14.68 -25.75 5.21
N GLU A 160 14.54 -26.24 6.44
CA GLU A 160 14.25 -27.65 6.68
C GLU A 160 12.90 -28.07 6.07
N LYS A 161 11.85 -27.25 6.23
CA LYS A 161 10.54 -27.49 5.57
C LYS A 161 10.65 -27.56 4.05
N THR A 162 11.51 -26.74 3.43
CA THR A 162 11.73 -26.79 1.98
C THR A 162 12.49 -28.05 1.56
N ARG A 163 13.45 -28.50 2.36
CA ARG A 163 14.16 -29.77 2.14
C ARG A 163 13.22 -30.96 2.24
N GLU A 164 12.37 -31.04 3.26
CA GLU A 164 11.35 -32.08 3.40
C GLU A 164 10.38 -32.12 2.21
N ARG A 165 9.98 -30.95 1.71
CA ARG A 165 9.12 -30.87 0.51
C ARG A 165 9.84 -31.37 -0.73
N LEU A 166 11.12 -31.03 -0.89
CA LEU A 166 11.94 -31.48 -2.01
C LEU A 166 12.18 -32.99 -1.97
N THR A 167 12.46 -33.57 -0.80
CA THR A 167 12.60 -35.02 -0.66
C THR A 167 11.28 -35.70 -0.99
N LEU A 168 10.16 -35.27 -0.44
CA LEU A 168 8.84 -35.82 -0.77
C LEU A 168 8.53 -35.73 -2.28
N ASN A 169 8.84 -34.62 -2.93
CA ASN A 169 8.66 -34.46 -4.37
C ASN A 169 9.59 -35.37 -5.19
N CYS A 170 10.83 -35.57 -4.73
CA CYS A 170 11.77 -36.51 -5.35
C CYS A 170 11.21 -37.94 -5.29
N TRP A 171 10.68 -38.34 -4.14
CA TRP A 171 10.03 -39.64 -3.96
C TRP A 171 8.81 -39.82 -4.88
N LYS A 172 7.92 -38.81 -4.93
CA LYS A 172 6.77 -38.81 -5.86
C LYS A 172 7.21 -38.92 -7.32
N LYS A 173 8.25 -38.18 -7.72
CA LYS A 173 8.82 -38.24 -9.06
C LYS A 173 9.37 -39.63 -9.39
N SER A 174 10.06 -40.28 -8.47
CA SER A 174 10.56 -41.64 -8.64
C SER A 174 9.41 -42.65 -8.78
N SER A 175 8.38 -42.56 -7.92
CA SER A 175 7.18 -43.41 -8.01
C SER A 175 6.48 -43.27 -9.37
N LEU A 176 6.30 -42.05 -9.87
CA LEU A 176 5.70 -41.80 -11.18
C LEU A 176 6.59 -42.33 -12.32
N LYS A 177 7.92 -42.20 -12.20
CA LYS A 177 8.88 -42.73 -13.18
C LYS A 177 8.83 -44.26 -13.24
N GLU A 178 8.72 -44.92 -12.10
CA GLU A 178 8.54 -46.37 -12.01
C GLU A 178 7.22 -46.82 -12.62
N GLU A 179 6.12 -46.11 -12.35
CA GLU A 179 4.81 -46.41 -12.94
C GLU A 179 4.83 -46.25 -14.47
N LEU A 180 5.46 -45.19 -14.98
CA LEU A 180 5.65 -44.99 -16.41
C LEU A 180 6.46 -46.14 -17.05
N ASN A 181 7.50 -46.62 -16.37
CA ASN A 181 8.28 -47.76 -16.84
C ASN A 181 7.46 -49.05 -16.83
N ARG A 182 6.62 -49.28 -15.81
CA ARG A 182 5.68 -50.41 -15.77
C ARG A 182 4.69 -50.37 -16.95
N ILE A 183 4.13 -49.20 -17.24
CA ILE A 183 3.21 -49.01 -18.38
C ILE A 183 3.93 -49.25 -19.70
N ARG A 184 5.16 -48.75 -19.85
CA ARG A 184 5.99 -48.95 -21.05
C ARG A 184 6.27 -50.45 -21.29
N LEU A 185 6.60 -51.21 -20.24
CA LEU A 185 6.80 -52.65 -20.33
C LEU A 185 5.51 -53.38 -20.71
N ARG A 186 4.38 -53.05 -20.08
CA ARG A 186 3.07 -53.62 -20.44
C ARG A 186 2.68 -53.36 -21.88
N LEU A 187 2.95 -52.15 -22.40
CA LEU A 187 2.72 -51.80 -23.80
C LEU A 187 3.63 -52.59 -24.75
N HIS A 188 4.89 -52.80 -24.39
CA HIS A 188 5.79 -53.66 -25.17
C HIS A 188 5.32 -55.12 -25.20
N VAL A 189 4.83 -55.65 -24.07
CA VAL A 189 4.26 -57.01 -23.99
C VAL A 189 2.99 -57.10 -24.83
N ALA A 190 2.06 -56.15 -24.71
CA ALA A 190 0.85 -56.10 -25.54
C ALA A 190 1.15 -55.96 -27.04
N LYS A 191 2.25 -55.29 -27.42
CA LYS A 191 2.73 -55.25 -28.82
C LYS A 191 3.37 -56.58 -29.28
N GLY A 192 3.89 -57.39 -28.35
CA GLY A 192 4.49 -58.70 -28.63
C GLY A 192 3.48 -59.85 -28.60
N SER A 193 2.34 -59.67 -27.94
CA SER A 193 1.26 -60.64 -27.82
C SER A 193 -0.03 -60.13 -28.46
N GLU A 194 -0.06 -60.02 -29.79
CA GLU A 194 -1.27 -60.25 -30.61
C GLU A 194 -0.98 -60.07 -32.12
N ILE A 195 -0.50 -61.16 -32.72
CA ILE A 195 -1.24 -61.76 -33.83
C ILE A 195 -2.10 -62.85 -33.18
N LYS A 196 -3.43 -62.74 -33.33
CA LYS A 196 -4.50 -63.76 -33.19
C LYS A 196 -5.46 -63.70 -31.98
N TYR A 197 -6.70 -63.35 -32.34
CA TYR A 197 -8.03 -63.72 -31.81
C TYR A 197 -8.44 -63.25 -30.41
N ALA A 198 -9.23 -62.16 -30.36
CA ALA A 198 -10.55 -62.09 -29.73
C ALA A 198 -11.09 -60.66 -29.85
N LEU A 199 -11.82 -60.39 -30.93
CA LEU A 199 -12.53 -59.14 -31.12
C LEU A 199 -13.92 -59.31 -30.50
N ASP A 200 -13.98 -59.21 -29.18
CA ASP A 200 -15.26 -59.10 -28.47
C ASP A 200 -15.67 -57.62 -28.41
N ASP A 201 -16.75 -57.35 -29.13
CA ASP A 201 -17.58 -56.15 -29.15
C ASP A 201 -16.97 -54.81 -29.67
N PRO A 202 -17.27 -54.43 -30.93
CA PRO A 202 -16.99 -53.09 -31.50
C PRO A 202 -17.54 -51.91 -30.67
N PHE A 203 -18.52 -52.16 -29.79
CA PHE A 203 -19.14 -51.15 -28.94
C PHE A 203 -18.26 -50.74 -27.73
N ASP A 204 -17.32 -51.59 -27.31
CA ASP A 204 -16.44 -51.32 -26.17
C ASP A 204 -15.22 -50.46 -26.56
N PHE A 205 -14.68 -50.67 -27.77
CA PHE A 205 -13.58 -49.86 -28.31
C PHE A 205 -14.01 -48.40 -28.56
N THR A 206 -15.20 -48.21 -29.14
CA THR A 206 -15.73 -46.88 -29.43
C THR A 206 -16.01 -46.10 -28.14
N ARG A 207 -16.52 -46.76 -27.10
CA ARG A 207 -16.71 -46.17 -25.77
C ARG A 207 -15.39 -45.78 -25.10
N GLU A 208 -14.35 -46.61 -25.23
CA GLU A 208 -13.02 -46.27 -24.69
C GLU A 208 -12.36 -45.12 -25.46
N MET A 209 -12.51 -45.07 -26.78
CA MET A 209 -12.00 -43.98 -27.62
C MET A 209 -12.67 -42.64 -27.26
N GLN A 210 -13.99 -42.62 -27.08
CA GLN A 210 -14.72 -41.42 -26.62
C GLN A 210 -14.27 -40.98 -25.21
N ARG A 211 -14.07 -41.94 -24.30
CA ARG A 211 -13.54 -41.66 -22.94
C ARG A 211 -12.15 -41.03 -23.00
N MET A 212 -11.28 -41.49 -23.91
CA MET A 212 -9.94 -40.94 -24.09
C MET A 212 -9.95 -39.54 -24.71
N ILE A 213 -10.85 -39.29 -25.67
CA ILE A 213 -11.07 -37.94 -26.23
C ILE A 213 -11.52 -36.99 -25.12
N ALA A 214 -12.51 -37.36 -24.30
CA ALA A 214 -12.99 -36.53 -23.19
C ALA A 214 -11.89 -36.24 -22.15
N LYS A 215 -11.06 -37.23 -21.80
CA LYS A 215 -9.89 -37.03 -20.91
C LYS A 215 -8.87 -36.07 -21.53
N SER A 216 -8.56 -36.21 -22.82
CA SER A 216 -7.64 -35.32 -23.53
C SER A 216 -8.15 -33.88 -23.55
N GLU A 217 -9.43 -33.67 -23.84
CA GLU A 217 -10.04 -32.35 -23.80
C GLU A 217 -10.06 -31.74 -22.40
N HIS A 218 -10.29 -32.54 -21.37
CA HIS A 218 -10.21 -32.09 -19.99
C HIS A 218 -8.78 -31.64 -19.62
N PHE A 219 -7.75 -32.40 -19.99
CA PHE A 219 -6.36 -31.98 -19.79
C PHE A 219 -6.00 -30.72 -20.58
N ARG A 220 -6.53 -30.56 -21.80
CA ARG A 220 -6.40 -29.33 -22.58
C ARG A 220 -6.99 -28.13 -21.83
N LYS A 221 -8.23 -28.25 -21.32
CA LYS A 221 -8.89 -27.19 -20.55
C LYS A 221 -8.12 -26.82 -19.29
N ILE A 222 -7.60 -27.81 -18.55
CA ILE A 222 -6.74 -27.56 -17.38
C ILE A 222 -5.45 -26.84 -17.79
N GLY A 223 -4.81 -27.26 -18.88
CA GLY A 223 -3.61 -26.63 -19.39
C GLY A 223 -3.84 -25.19 -19.85
N GLU A 224 -4.97 -24.92 -20.49
CA GLU A 224 -5.41 -23.58 -20.87
C GLU A 224 -5.65 -22.70 -19.64
N ALA A 225 -6.39 -23.20 -18.63
CA ALA A 225 -6.61 -22.48 -17.38
C ALA A 225 -5.30 -22.14 -16.64
N ALA A 226 -4.38 -23.10 -16.55
CA ALA A 226 -3.07 -22.88 -15.93
C ALA A 226 -2.23 -21.85 -16.69
N ARG A 227 -2.29 -21.83 -18.03
CA ARG A 227 -1.63 -20.79 -18.84
C ARG A 227 -2.25 -19.42 -18.62
N SER A 228 -3.58 -19.32 -18.59
CA SER A 228 -4.27 -18.06 -18.31
C SER A 228 -3.90 -17.51 -16.93
N GLU A 229 -3.80 -18.37 -15.92
CA GLU A 229 -3.35 -17.98 -14.59
C GLU A 229 -1.88 -17.52 -14.58
N LEU A 230 -0.99 -18.22 -15.30
CA LEU A 230 0.40 -17.80 -15.49
C LEU A 230 0.47 -16.38 -16.09
N PHE A 231 -0.24 -16.12 -17.20
CA PHE A 231 -0.23 -14.79 -17.81
C PHE A 231 -0.74 -13.70 -16.85
N ARG A 232 -1.80 -13.98 -16.09
CA ARG A 232 -2.31 -13.06 -15.06
C ARG A 232 -1.24 -12.75 -14.01
N THR A 233 -0.61 -13.78 -13.43
CA THR A 233 0.46 -13.57 -12.44
C THR A 233 1.67 -12.85 -13.01
N MET A 234 2.03 -13.10 -14.27
CA MET A 234 3.12 -12.39 -14.96
C MET A 234 2.79 -10.90 -15.12
N SER A 235 1.56 -10.55 -15.47
CA SER A 235 1.10 -9.15 -15.52
C SER A 235 1.14 -8.47 -14.15
N GLU A 236 0.68 -9.15 -13.10
CA GLU A 236 0.76 -8.65 -11.71
C GLU A 236 2.23 -8.44 -11.27
N ILE A 237 3.14 -9.34 -11.66
CA ILE A 237 4.58 -9.19 -11.40
C ILE A 237 5.16 -7.98 -12.13
N GLU A 238 4.83 -7.77 -13.42
CA GLU A 238 5.37 -6.62 -14.15
C GLU A 238 4.79 -5.31 -13.61
N GLU A 239 3.51 -5.27 -13.22
CA GLU A 239 2.90 -4.11 -12.56
C GLU A 239 3.60 -3.77 -11.23
N THR A 240 3.80 -4.76 -10.36
CA THR A 240 4.49 -4.56 -9.07
C THR A 240 5.94 -4.09 -9.26
N LYS A 241 6.64 -4.63 -10.26
CA LYS A 241 8.01 -4.19 -10.62
C LYS A 241 8.05 -2.74 -11.10
N MET A 242 7.06 -2.28 -11.86
CA MET A 242 6.94 -0.88 -12.27
C MET A 242 6.65 0.04 -11.07
N SER A 243 5.82 -0.41 -10.13
CA SER A 243 5.56 0.28 -8.87
C SER A 243 6.82 0.42 -8.01
N ILE A 244 7.62 -0.65 -7.89
CA ILE A 244 8.90 -0.66 -7.17
C ILE A 244 9.87 0.36 -7.76
N ARG A 245 10.11 0.33 -9.08
CA ARG A 245 10.99 1.27 -9.78
C ARG A 245 10.57 2.73 -9.57
N THR A 246 9.26 2.98 -9.60
CA THR A 246 8.73 4.32 -9.35
C THR A 246 9.05 4.76 -7.92
N SER A 247 8.81 3.87 -6.94
CA SER A 247 9.10 4.13 -5.52
C SER A 247 10.59 4.36 -5.26
N GLU A 248 11.49 3.66 -5.95
CA GLU A 248 12.94 3.88 -5.87
C GLU A 248 13.33 5.28 -6.34
N ILE A 249 12.77 5.76 -7.46
CA ILE A 249 13.00 7.12 -7.96
C ILE A 249 12.53 8.17 -6.94
N TRP A 250 11.35 7.98 -6.34
CA TRP A 250 10.84 8.87 -5.28
C TRP A 250 11.74 8.88 -4.06
N LEU A 251 12.26 7.72 -3.65
CA LEU A 251 13.17 7.58 -2.52
C LEU A 251 14.50 8.31 -2.78
N ASP A 252 15.07 8.16 -3.98
CA ASP A 252 16.29 8.86 -4.37
C ASP A 252 16.10 10.37 -4.40
N ALA A 253 14.96 10.85 -4.92
CA ALA A 253 14.61 12.27 -4.89
C ALA A 253 14.50 12.78 -3.44
N ALA A 254 13.81 12.05 -2.56
CA ALA A 254 13.69 12.39 -1.16
C ALA A 254 15.05 12.41 -0.43
N ARG A 255 15.95 11.46 -0.75
CA ARG A 255 17.32 11.43 -0.19
C ARG A 255 18.11 12.68 -0.60
N LYS A 256 18.09 13.03 -1.88
CA LYS A 256 18.75 14.25 -2.40
C LYS A 256 18.18 15.52 -1.77
N MET A 257 16.87 15.60 -1.58
CA MET A 257 16.23 16.72 -0.89
C MET A 257 16.68 16.83 0.58
N LYS A 258 16.78 15.69 1.29
CA LYS A 258 17.30 15.66 2.67
C LYS A 258 18.75 16.11 2.74
N GLU A 259 19.60 15.63 1.84
CA GLU A 259 21.01 16.04 1.78
C GLU A 259 21.14 17.54 1.47
N ALA A 260 20.36 18.07 0.54
CA ALA A 260 20.31 19.50 0.25
C ALA A 260 19.82 20.33 1.46
N SER A 261 18.81 19.83 2.19
CA SER A 261 18.33 20.46 3.43
C SER A 261 19.41 20.49 4.50
N ASN A 262 20.11 19.38 4.72
CA ASN A 262 21.20 19.30 5.70
C ASN A 262 22.38 20.20 5.31
N ALA A 263 22.70 20.32 4.02
CA ALA A 263 23.73 21.23 3.54
C ALA A 263 23.32 22.70 3.75
N ALA A 264 22.06 23.06 3.47
CA ALA A 264 21.53 24.38 3.73
C ALA A 264 21.53 24.71 5.24
N GLU A 265 21.20 23.73 6.09
CA GLU A 265 21.30 23.86 7.54
C GLU A 265 22.75 24.09 7.98
N ALA A 266 23.72 23.33 7.46
CA ALA A 266 25.13 23.53 7.77
C ALA A 266 25.63 24.92 7.36
N VAL A 267 25.19 25.42 6.20
CA VAL A 267 25.50 26.79 5.75
C VAL A 267 24.88 27.81 6.70
N ALA A 268 23.59 27.68 7.04
CA ALA A 268 22.93 28.58 7.98
C ALA A 268 23.59 28.57 9.37
N LEU A 269 23.98 27.39 9.88
CA LEU A 269 24.71 27.26 11.13
C LEU A 269 26.10 27.93 11.05
N SER A 270 26.79 27.80 9.92
CA SER A 270 28.07 28.48 9.71
C SER A 270 27.92 30.01 9.63
N GLU A 271 26.83 30.50 9.03
CA GLU A 271 26.51 31.93 8.95
C GLU A 271 26.15 32.48 10.34
N ILE A 272 25.35 31.75 11.13
CA ILE A 272 25.06 32.08 12.53
C ILE A 272 26.36 32.17 13.34
N ASN A 273 27.26 31.20 13.19
CA ASN A 273 28.54 31.20 13.88
C ASN A 273 29.46 32.34 13.39
N ALA A 274 29.45 32.65 12.09
CA ALA A 274 30.22 33.76 11.53
C ALA A 274 29.71 35.12 12.03
N LEU A 275 28.39 35.32 12.10
CA LEU A 275 27.76 36.50 12.68
C LEU A 275 28.01 36.59 14.19
N SER A 276 28.00 35.46 14.89
CA SER A 276 28.38 35.41 16.32
C SER A 276 29.85 35.76 16.55
N ASN A 277 30.71 35.60 15.54
CA ASN A 277 32.14 35.91 15.59
C ASN A 277 32.49 37.27 14.95
N GLN A 278 31.54 37.94 14.28
CA GLN A 278 31.68 39.34 13.89
C GLN A 278 31.52 40.21 15.13
N ASN A 279 32.66 40.36 15.79
CA ASN A 279 33.00 41.38 16.76
C ASN A 279 32.12 41.38 18.03
N HIS A 280 32.71 40.87 19.12
CA HIS A 280 32.85 41.72 20.30
C HIS A 280 33.63 42.99 19.90
N GLU A 281 33.03 43.85 19.09
CA GLU A 281 33.17 45.27 19.35
C GLU A 281 32.68 45.34 20.78
N GLU A 282 33.54 45.85 21.66
CA GLU A 282 33.15 46.18 23.01
C GLU A 282 32.11 47.29 22.90
N ILE A 283 30.90 46.93 22.45
CA ILE A 283 29.70 47.72 22.51
C ILE A 283 29.41 47.71 23.99
N THR A 284 29.97 48.68 24.70
CA THR A 284 29.53 49.07 26.03
C THR A 284 28.08 49.50 25.92
N LEU A 285 27.19 48.52 25.89
CA LEU A 285 25.76 48.70 26.09
C LEU A 285 25.59 49.15 27.53
N SER A 286 24.73 50.14 27.74
CA SER A 286 24.35 50.46 29.10
C SER A 286 23.68 49.23 29.73
N ILE A 287 23.79 49.08 31.05
CA ILE A 287 23.11 47.99 31.78
C ILE A 287 21.60 47.96 31.47
N GLU A 288 21.00 49.11 31.21
CA GLU A 288 19.60 49.24 30.83
C GLU A 288 19.32 48.66 29.42
N GLU A 289 20.20 48.90 28.45
CA GLU A 289 20.08 48.34 27.10
C GLU A 289 20.30 46.83 27.10
N TYR A 290 21.31 46.33 27.82
CA TYR A 290 21.57 44.90 27.97
C TYR A 290 20.39 44.17 28.61
N THR A 291 19.82 44.73 29.69
CA THR A 291 18.66 44.14 30.36
C THR A 291 17.40 44.21 29.49
N ALA A 292 17.19 45.28 28.73
CA ALA A 292 16.10 45.40 27.77
C ALA A 292 16.20 44.38 26.62
N LEU A 293 17.40 44.18 26.05
CA LEU A 293 17.68 43.17 25.03
C LEU A 293 17.48 41.75 25.57
N THR A 294 18.00 41.48 26.77
CA THR A 294 17.84 40.17 27.43
C THR A 294 16.37 39.86 27.70
N ARG A 295 15.57 40.87 28.07
CA ARG A 295 14.12 40.72 28.26
C ARG A 295 13.42 40.43 26.93
N LYS A 296 13.71 41.20 25.88
CA LYS A 296 13.15 40.97 24.54
C LYS A 296 13.50 39.59 23.97
N ALA A 297 14.73 39.12 24.18
CA ALA A 297 15.15 37.79 23.76
C ALA A 297 14.35 36.69 24.47
N ARG A 298 14.16 36.82 25.80
CA ARG A 298 13.31 35.92 26.58
C ARG A 298 11.84 35.96 26.14
N ASP A 299 11.27 37.15 25.95
CA ASP A 299 9.88 37.30 25.53
C ASP A 299 9.65 36.68 24.14
N ALA A 300 10.61 36.86 23.21
CA ALA A 300 10.57 36.26 21.89
C ALA A 300 10.70 34.73 21.94
N GLU A 301 11.57 34.21 22.80
CA GLU A 301 11.73 32.76 23.04
C GLU A 301 10.43 32.16 23.61
N GLU A 302 9.82 32.81 24.60
CA GLU A 302 8.56 32.35 25.20
C GLU A 302 7.41 32.41 24.19
N GLN A 303 7.34 33.46 23.38
CA GLN A 303 6.35 33.56 22.31
C GLN A 303 6.55 32.47 21.24
N SER A 304 7.80 32.12 20.93
CA SER A 304 8.11 31.01 20.04
C SER A 304 7.64 29.67 20.63
N LYS A 305 7.95 29.41 21.91
CA LYS A 305 7.50 28.20 22.61
C LYS A 305 5.98 28.08 22.62
N LYS A 306 5.25 29.17 22.88
CA LYS A 306 3.78 29.20 22.81
C LYS A 306 3.28 28.84 21.41
N ARG A 307 3.85 29.43 20.35
CA ARG A 307 3.49 29.11 18.96
C ARG A 307 3.73 27.63 18.61
N VAL A 308 4.80 27.02 19.11
CA VAL A 308 5.09 25.59 18.90
C VAL A 308 4.06 24.72 19.61
N VAL A 309 3.70 25.05 20.86
CA VAL A 309 2.68 24.32 21.62
C VAL A 309 1.32 24.42 20.93
N ASP A 310 0.91 25.62 20.50
CA ASP A 310 -0.36 25.82 19.79
C ASP A 310 -0.42 25.04 18.49
N ALA A 311 0.67 25.04 17.71
CA ALA A 311 0.77 24.24 16.48
C ALA A 311 0.68 22.73 16.77
N MET A 312 1.27 22.26 17.86
CA MET A 312 1.21 20.85 18.27
C MET A 312 -0.22 20.45 18.67
N LEU A 313 -0.93 21.31 19.42
CA LEU A 313 -2.34 21.10 19.76
C LEU A 313 -3.24 21.08 18.51
N GLU A 314 -2.93 21.89 17.49
CA GLU A 314 -3.67 21.88 16.23
C GLU A 314 -3.44 20.57 15.44
N VAL A 315 -2.21 20.06 15.42
CA VAL A 315 -1.88 18.75 14.85
C VAL A 315 -2.62 17.63 15.58
N ASP A 316 -2.62 17.64 16.92
CA ASP A 316 -3.34 16.63 17.72
C ASP A 316 -4.84 16.66 17.44
N ARG A 317 -5.43 17.86 17.36
CA ARG A 317 -6.84 18.04 16.99
C ARG A 317 -7.13 17.50 15.59
N ALA A 318 -6.26 17.78 14.62
CA ALA A 318 -6.39 17.28 13.26
C ALA A 318 -6.25 15.74 13.20
N MET A 319 -5.34 15.17 13.99
CA MET A 319 -5.13 13.73 14.09
C MET A 319 -6.36 13.03 14.69
N LEU A 320 -6.92 13.56 15.78
CA LEU A 320 -8.17 13.04 16.37
C LEU A 320 -9.35 13.16 15.40
N SER A 321 -9.45 14.26 14.66
CA SER A 321 -10.46 14.43 13.61
C SER A 321 -10.31 13.39 12.50
N LYS A 322 -9.09 13.16 12.01
CA LYS A 322 -8.79 12.15 11.00
C LYS A 322 -9.20 10.76 11.47
N ILE A 323 -8.88 10.38 12.71
CA ILE A 323 -9.29 9.09 13.29
C ILE A 323 -10.82 8.97 13.32
N ARG A 324 -11.52 10.04 13.75
CA ARG A 324 -12.99 10.05 13.78
C ARG A 324 -13.61 9.91 12.39
N ILE A 325 -13.06 10.58 11.38
CA ILE A 325 -13.52 10.48 9.99
C ILE A 325 -13.26 9.07 9.46
N SER A 326 -12.07 8.52 9.67
CA SER A 326 -11.72 7.15 9.25
C SER A 326 -12.65 6.11 9.87
N LYS A 327 -13.04 6.27 11.15
CA LYS A 327 -14.00 5.38 11.81
C LYS A 327 -15.40 5.46 11.18
N ARG A 328 -15.87 6.67 10.85
CA ARG A 328 -17.15 6.85 10.16
C ARG A 328 -17.15 6.29 8.75
N GLU A 329 -16.01 6.38 8.06
CA GLU A 329 -15.83 5.77 6.76
C GLU A 329 -15.95 4.25 6.86
N GLU A 330 -15.28 3.64 7.83
CA GLU A 330 -15.39 2.19 8.10
C GLU A 330 -16.85 1.77 8.38
N GLU A 331 -17.54 2.46 9.28
CA GLU A 331 -18.96 2.21 9.60
C GLU A 331 -19.86 2.31 8.35
N ALA A 332 -19.70 3.37 7.55
CA ALA A 332 -20.44 3.54 6.31
C ALA A 332 -20.14 2.42 5.29
N THR A 333 -18.90 1.91 5.23
CA THR A 333 -18.58 0.79 4.34
C THR A 333 -19.23 -0.51 4.78
N GLU A 334 -19.36 -0.74 6.09
CA GLU A 334 -20.10 -1.90 6.61
C GLU A 334 -21.61 -1.76 6.34
N ASP A 335 -22.19 -0.57 6.52
CA ASP A 335 -23.60 -0.30 6.17
C ASP A 335 -23.88 -0.49 4.66
N VAL A 336 -22.93 -0.12 3.80
CA VAL A 336 -23.05 -0.40 2.35
C VAL A 336 -23.03 -1.90 2.08
N LYS A 337 -22.19 -2.68 2.78
CA LYS A 337 -22.14 -4.14 2.63
C LYS A 337 -23.45 -4.77 3.09
N THR A 338 -24.01 -4.34 4.22
CA THR A 338 -25.28 -4.89 4.72
C THR A 338 -26.44 -4.52 3.79
N ASN A 339 -26.53 -3.28 3.32
CA ASN A 339 -27.53 -2.87 2.33
C ASN A 339 -27.40 -3.63 1.01
N LYS A 340 -26.17 -3.86 0.53
CA LYS A 340 -25.95 -4.66 -0.68
C LYS A 340 -26.52 -6.07 -0.55
N LYS A 341 -26.29 -6.74 0.59
CA LYS A 341 -26.86 -8.07 0.86
C LYS A 341 -28.37 -8.04 0.93
N ALA A 342 -28.95 -7.06 1.64
CA ALA A 342 -30.41 -6.91 1.71
C ALA A 342 -31.05 -6.67 0.33
N LEU A 343 -30.36 -5.93 -0.56
CA LEU A 343 -30.79 -5.72 -1.93
C LEU A 343 -30.72 -7.01 -2.77
N GLU A 344 -29.65 -7.79 -2.63
CA GLU A 344 -29.49 -9.09 -3.29
C GLU A 344 -30.59 -10.06 -2.87
N GLU A 345 -30.87 -10.18 -1.57
CA GLU A 345 -31.98 -10.99 -1.04
C GLU A 345 -33.36 -10.48 -1.53
N ALA A 346 -33.55 -9.17 -1.67
CA ALA A 346 -34.78 -8.60 -2.22
C ALA A 346 -34.94 -8.93 -3.71
N LEU A 347 -33.86 -8.89 -4.48
CA LEU A 347 -33.85 -9.29 -5.89
C LEU A 347 -34.18 -10.78 -6.05
N GLU A 348 -33.56 -11.65 -5.25
CA GLU A 348 -33.86 -13.08 -5.26
C GLU A 348 -35.34 -13.37 -4.97
N ARG A 349 -35.94 -12.66 -3.99
CA ARG A 349 -37.38 -12.77 -3.69
C ARG A 349 -38.26 -12.32 -4.86
N VAL A 350 -37.90 -11.23 -5.53
CA VAL A 350 -38.64 -10.75 -6.72
C VAL A 350 -38.53 -11.74 -7.87
N GLU A 351 -37.36 -12.32 -8.11
CA GLU A 351 -37.18 -13.35 -9.12
C GLU A 351 -37.98 -14.61 -8.80
N ALA A 352 -37.98 -15.07 -7.54
CA ALA A 352 -38.80 -16.20 -7.11
C ALA A 352 -40.29 -15.97 -7.37
N ALA A 353 -40.82 -14.81 -6.97
CA ALA A 353 -42.21 -14.42 -7.24
C ALA A 353 -42.51 -14.35 -8.74
N ASN A 354 -41.57 -13.88 -9.56
CA ASN A 354 -41.71 -13.87 -11.02
C ASN A 354 -41.74 -15.28 -11.62
N ARG A 355 -40.90 -16.21 -11.13
CA ARG A 355 -40.93 -17.63 -11.55
C ARG A 355 -42.27 -18.27 -11.20
N GLU A 356 -42.78 -18.03 -10.00
CA GLU A 356 -44.11 -18.51 -9.58
C GLU A 356 -45.24 -17.93 -10.44
N LYS A 357 -45.21 -16.62 -10.71
CA LYS A 357 -46.16 -15.97 -11.62
C LYS A 357 -46.18 -16.64 -12.99
N VAL A 358 -45.01 -16.88 -13.59
CA VAL A 358 -44.90 -17.56 -14.89
C VAL A 358 -45.47 -18.99 -14.81
N ALA A 359 -45.16 -19.75 -13.76
CA ALA A 359 -45.70 -21.09 -13.56
C ALA A 359 -47.24 -21.11 -13.45
N VAL A 360 -47.82 -20.14 -12.73
CA VAL A 360 -49.28 -19.97 -12.62
C VAL A 360 -49.89 -19.59 -13.98
N GLU A 361 -49.27 -18.67 -14.72
CA GLU A 361 -49.72 -18.31 -16.07
C GLU A 361 -49.68 -19.51 -17.04
N GLU A 362 -48.65 -20.35 -16.98
CA GLU A 362 -48.54 -21.57 -17.76
C GLU A 362 -49.60 -22.61 -17.36
N ALA A 363 -49.85 -22.79 -16.06
CA ALA A 363 -50.91 -23.66 -15.56
C ALA A 363 -52.28 -23.18 -16.05
N LEU A 364 -52.54 -21.86 -16.04
CA LEU A 364 -53.76 -21.27 -16.59
C LEU A 364 -53.87 -21.47 -18.11
N ARG A 365 -52.77 -21.36 -18.87
CA ARG A 365 -52.76 -21.67 -20.31
C ARG A 365 -53.10 -23.14 -20.58
N LYS A 366 -52.54 -24.08 -19.79
CA LYS A 366 -52.86 -25.52 -19.87
C LYS A 366 -54.32 -25.81 -19.50
N LEU A 367 -54.83 -25.21 -18.42
CA LEU A 367 -56.23 -25.36 -18.00
C LEU A 367 -57.21 -24.82 -19.07
N LYS A 368 -56.89 -23.69 -19.71
CA LYS A 368 -57.69 -23.17 -20.82
C LYS A 368 -57.68 -24.14 -22.00
N PHE A 369 -56.55 -24.76 -22.31
CA PHE A 369 -56.44 -25.78 -23.36
C PHE A 369 -57.26 -27.05 -23.04
N ASP A 370 -57.23 -27.54 -21.80
CA ASP A 370 -58.04 -28.70 -21.37
C ASP A 370 -59.54 -28.38 -21.23
N GLY A 371 -59.90 -27.15 -20.83
CA GLY A 371 -61.28 -26.67 -20.76
C GLY A 371 -61.98 -26.60 -22.13
N HIS A 372 -61.21 -26.50 -23.22
CA HIS A 372 -61.75 -26.60 -24.58
C HIS A 372 -62.05 -28.04 -25.02
N LYS A 373 -61.51 -29.08 -24.35
CA LYS A 373 -61.85 -30.49 -24.60
C LYS A 373 -63.01 -31.01 -23.74
N SER A 374 -63.30 -30.38 -22.59
CA SER A 374 -64.37 -30.81 -21.67
C SER A 374 -65.73 -30.10 -21.85
N ARG A 375 -65.96 -29.44 -23.00
CA ARG A 375 -67.29 -28.88 -23.37
C ARG A 375 -68.18 -29.89 -24.11
N SER A 376 -68.19 -31.14 -23.67
CA SER A 376 -69.30 -32.04 -23.93
C SER A 376 -69.59 -32.81 -22.65
N SER A 377 -70.60 -32.34 -21.91
CA SER A 377 -71.50 -33.12 -21.05
C SER A 377 -71.95 -32.30 -19.84
N ARG A 378 -73.27 -32.32 -19.64
CA ARG A 378 -74.07 -31.88 -18.47
C ARG A 378 -74.59 -30.44 -18.46
N HIS A 379 -75.73 -30.33 -19.14
CA HIS A 379 -76.93 -29.67 -18.61
C HIS A 379 -76.97 -29.67 -17.07
N ASN A 380 -77.10 -28.50 -16.46
CA ASN A 380 -78.14 -28.31 -15.45
C ASN A 380 -78.61 -26.87 -15.41
N ARG A 381 -79.93 -26.78 -15.27
CA ARG A 381 -80.82 -25.67 -15.54
C ARG A 381 -81.28 -25.14 -14.18
N ALA A 382 -80.87 -23.94 -13.79
CA ALA A 382 -81.52 -23.20 -12.71
C ALA A 382 -81.99 -21.87 -13.28
N LYS A 383 -83.29 -21.79 -13.53
CA LYS A 383 -84.00 -20.58 -13.93
C LYS A 383 -84.24 -19.73 -12.69
N PHE A 384 -83.83 -18.48 -12.70
CA PHE A 384 -84.66 -17.44 -12.10
C PHE A 384 -84.63 -16.19 -12.98
N LYS A 385 -85.82 -15.63 -13.18
CA LYS A 385 -86.13 -14.52 -14.08
C LYS A 385 -85.99 -13.18 -13.35
N ASN A 386 -86.08 -12.12 -14.17
CA ASN A 386 -86.46 -10.73 -13.87
C ASN A 386 -85.27 -9.79 -13.61
N SER A 387 -85.26 -8.52 -13.98
CA SER A 387 -86.07 -7.72 -14.93
C SER A 387 -85.44 -6.32 -14.97
N SER A 388 -85.57 -5.68 -16.13
CA SER A 388 -85.51 -4.24 -16.44
C SER A 388 -85.56 -3.16 -15.32
N SER A 389 -84.79 -2.07 -15.57
CA SER A 389 -85.16 -0.63 -15.49
C SER A 389 -85.14 0.16 -14.17
N ARG A 390 -84.68 1.43 -14.31
CA ARG A 390 -84.89 2.66 -13.48
C ARG A 390 -84.11 2.77 -12.15
N ARG A 391 -83.24 3.78 -12.01
CA ARG A 391 -83.48 5.19 -11.60
C ARG A 391 -83.96 5.36 -10.13
N ARG A 392 -83.04 5.93 -9.35
CA ARG A 392 -83.18 6.97 -8.29
C ARG A 392 -83.72 6.65 -6.89
N ASP A 393 -82.86 7.06 -5.93
CA ASP A 393 -83.07 7.84 -4.69
C ASP A 393 -83.86 7.29 -3.50
N SER A 394 -83.19 7.24 -2.34
CA SER A 394 -83.46 8.08 -1.12
C SER A 394 -82.79 7.44 0.11
N ARG A 395 -81.77 8.09 0.70
CA ARG A 395 -81.80 8.83 1.99
C ARG A 395 -82.36 8.04 3.19
N LEU A 396 -81.60 7.96 4.29
CA LEU A 396 -81.96 8.52 5.62
C LEU A 396 -80.99 8.07 6.74
N LEU A 397 -80.54 9.07 7.53
CA LEU A 397 -80.24 9.11 8.98
C LEU A 397 -79.13 8.18 9.51
N ASP A 398 -77.98 8.69 9.94
CA ASP A 398 -77.74 9.44 11.20
C ASP A 398 -78.14 8.64 12.44
N VAL A 399 -77.15 8.03 13.10
CA VAL A 399 -77.20 7.58 14.49
C VAL A 399 -75.82 7.79 15.11
N ASN A 400 -75.60 9.01 15.58
CA ASN A 400 -74.65 9.29 16.65
C ASN A 400 -75.45 9.56 17.94
N GLY A 401 -75.09 8.89 19.04
CA GLY A 401 -75.57 9.19 20.40
C GLY A 401 -75.37 7.97 21.30
N LEU A 402 -74.32 7.89 22.13
CA LEU A 402 -74.02 8.61 23.38
C LEU A 402 -74.44 7.79 24.61
N ASP A 403 -73.45 7.43 25.44
CA ASP A 403 -73.36 7.75 26.88
C ASP A 403 -72.28 6.84 27.52
N LEU A 404 -71.40 7.24 28.44
CA LEU A 404 -71.01 8.53 29.02
C LEU A 404 -69.78 8.22 29.92
N VAL A 405 -68.92 9.23 30.16
CA VAL A 405 -67.89 9.35 31.23
C VAL A 405 -66.43 8.93 30.93
N ASN A 406 -65.65 9.98 30.65
CA ASN A 406 -64.31 10.36 31.14
C ASN A 406 -63.11 9.39 31.00
N GLU A 407 -62.13 9.75 30.18
CA GLU A 407 -60.96 10.57 30.56
C GLU A 407 -59.95 10.60 29.39
N GLU A 408 -59.48 11.81 29.09
CA GLU A 408 -58.19 12.24 28.53
C GLU A 408 -57.42 11.48 27.40
N THR A 409 -57.03 12.31 26.41
CA THR A 409 -55.95 12.17 25.39
C THR A 409 -56.25 11.45 24.05
N LYS A 410 -56.72 12.26 23.10
CA LYS A 410 -56.88 11.98 21.66
C LYS A 410 -55.55 11.61 20.97
N LEU A 411 -55.47 10.38 20.48
CA LEU A 411 -54.80 10.03 19.22
C LEU A 411 -55.89 9.94 18.13
N VAL A 412 -55.87 10.86 17.14
CA VAL A 412 -56.72 10.75 15.94
C VAL A 412 -55.82 10.47 14.75
N SER A 413 -55.91 9.23 14.26
CA SER A 413 -55.38 8.77 12.98
C SER A 413 -56.02 9.54 11.83
N LYS A 414 -55.20 10.14 10.97
CA LYS A 414 -55.62 10.58 9.64
C LYS A 414 -55.48 9.40 8.64
N PRO A 415 -56.35 9.31 7.62
CA PRO A 415 -56.20 8.34 6.55
C PRO A 415 -54.95 8.66 5.70
N SER A 416 -54.27 7.60 5.24
CA SER A 416 -53.00 7.65 4.51
C SER A 416 -53.11 8.49 3.23
N GLN A 417 -52.33 9.57 3.15
CA GLN A 417 -52.25 10.42 1.97
C GLN A 417 -51.51 9.72 0.81
N SER A 418 -51.96 9.97 -0.42
CA SER A 418 -51.26 9.50 -1.63
C SER A 418 -49.87 10.13 -1.72
N ILE A 419 -48.88 9.37 -2.19
CA ILE A 419 -47.47 9.81 -2.37
C ILE A 419 -47.37 11.16 -3.11
N GLY A 420 -48.26 11.40 -4.07
CA GLY A 420 -48.31 12.67 -4.81
C GLY A 420 -48.87 13.88 -4.03
N GLN A 421 -49.46 13.66 -2.86
CA GLN A 421 -49.96 14.70 -1.94
C GLN A 421 -48.93 15.03 -0.85
N ILE A 422 -48.14 14.05 -0.40
CA ILE A 422 -47.02 14.26 0.54
C ILE A 422 -45.97 15.18 -0.09
N LEU A 423 -45.58 14.88 -1.34
CA LEU A 423 -44.57 15.65 -2.07
C LEU A 423 -45.02 17.08 -2.42
N ARG A 424 -46.32 17.37 -2.38
CA ARG A 424 -46.86 18.72 -2.62
C ARG A 424 -47.07 19.53 -1.33
N GLY A 425 -47.20 18.87 -0.18
CA GLY A 425 -47.36 19.53 1.13
C GLY A 425 -46.02 19.99 1.74
N GLU A 426 -44.92 19.27 1.50
CA GLU A 426 -43.61 19.58 2.08
C GLU A 426 -42.85 20.74 1.41
N LEU A 427 -43.42 21.36 0.37
CA LEU A 427 -42.80 22.46 -0.37
C LEU A 427 -43.30 23.86 0.02
N LEU A 428 -44.21 24.00 0.99
CA LEU A 428 -44.75 25.30 1.43
C LEU A 428 -44.73 25.45 2.97
N ALA A 429 -43.76 26.27 3.40
CA ALA A 429 -43.65 27.03 4.64
C ALA A 429 -43.10 26.33 5.93
N PRO A 430 -42.05 26.92 6.55
CA PRO A 430 -41.61 26.64 7.91
C PRO A 430 -42.35 27.54 8.94
N GLN A 431 -42.68 27.01 10.11
CA GLN A 431 -43.14 27.80 11.27
C GLN A 431 -42.49 27.24 12.55
N GLU A 432 -41.38 27.84 13.02
CA GLU A 432 -41.24 28.93 14.01
C GLU A 432 -41.25 28.45 15.46
N ILE A 433 -40.05 28.43 16.07
CA ILE A 433 -39.78 29.00 17.40
C ILE A 433 -38.48 29.82 17.29
N GLU A 434 -38.54 31.06 17.78
CA GLU A 434 -37.58 32.19 17.74
C GLU A 434 -36.16 31.85 18.29
N VAL A 435 -35.04 32.52 17.96
CA VAL A 435 -34.73 33.97 17.92
C VAL A 435 -33.47 34.25 17.03
N GLY A 436 -33.46 35.34 16.24
CA GLY A 436 -32.23 36.12 15.92
C GLY A 436 -31.66 36.12 14.47
N MET A 437 -31.80 37.25 13.75
CA MET A 437 -31.48 37.59 12.33
C MET A 437 -29.98 37.87 12.00
N PRO A 438 -29.53 38.22 10.74
CA PRO A 438 -29.95 37.88 9.36
C PRO A 438 -28.83 37.54 8.30
N LYS A 439 -29.25 36.81 7.26
CA LYS A 439 -28.99 36.83 5.79
C LYS A 439 -27.60 37.08 5.16
N GLU A 440 -27.17 36.12 4.32
CA GLU A 440 -27.03 36.32 2.85
C GLU A 440 -27.13 34.98 2.10
N ARG A 441 -28.04 34.89 1.13
CA ARG A 441 -28.24 33.72 0.25
C ARG A 441 -27.67 34.04 -1.12
N ASN A 442 -26.96 33.08 -1.72
CA ASN A 442 -26.94 32.87 -3.18
C ASN A 442 -26.81 31.36 -3.43
N SER A 443 -27.93 30.72 -3.77
CA SER A 443 -28.05 29.32 -4.15
C SER A 443 -28.04 29.18 -5.67
N VAL A 444 -27.13 28.37 -6.22
CA VAL A 444 -27.16 27.95 -7.64
C VAL A 444 -27.47 26.46 -7.69
N GLN A 445 -28.47 26.10 -8.50
CA GLN A 445 -29.06 24.78 -8.64
C GLN A 445 -28.15 23.83 -9.44
N LEU A 446 -27.95 22.62 -8.91
CA LEU A 446 -27.02 21.59 -9.40
C LEU A 446 -27.45 20.92 -10.74
N GLY A 447 -28.60 21.30 -11.30
CA GLY A 447 -29.24 20.65 -12.45
C GLY A 447 -28.82 21.16 -13.85
N GLN A 448 -27.85 22.06 -13.98
CA GLN A 448 -27.51 22.71 -15.26
C GLN A 448 -26.16 22.30 -15.90
N ILE A 449 -25.42 21.32 -15.36
CA ILE A 449 -24.08 20.98 -15.87
C ILE A 449 -24.04 19.77 -16.81
N ILE A 450 -25.13 18.99 -16.95
CA ILE A 450 -25.12 17.76 -17.75
C ILE A 450 -26.20 17.84 -18.84
N CYS A 451 -25.89 18.56 -19.92
CA CYS A 451 -26.38 18.30 -21.30
C CYS A 451 -26.11 19.51 -22.19
N LYS A 452 -24.97 19.54 -22.89
CA LYS A 452 -24.87 20.09 -24.26
C LYS A 452 -23.81 19.29 -25.04
N LYS A 453 -24.28 18.65 -26.11
CA LYS A 453 -23.48 18.03 -27.16
C LYS A 453 -23.05 19.07 -28.19
N ASP A 454 -21.88 18.81 -28.76
CA ASP A 454 -21.36 19.10 -30.10
C ASP A 454 -21.33 20.56 -30.59
N ASP A 455 -20.14 20.99 -31.05
CA ASP A 455 -19.91 21.53 -32.41
C ASP A 455 -18.45 22.04 -32.54
N ASP A 456 -17.67 21.41 -33.42
CA ASP A 456 -16.45 22.02 -34.00
C ASP A 456 -16.87 23.20 -34.90
N PRO A 457 -16.10 24.29 -34.94
CA PRO A 457 -15.32 24.52 -36.16
C PRO A 457 -13.94 25.17 -35.98
N SER A 458 -13.11 24.92 -36.99
CA SER A 458 -11.88 25.62 -37.38
C SER A 458 -11.94 27.15 -37.21
N PHE A 459 -10.80 27.82 -36.98
CA PHE A 459 -10.34 28.94 -37.82
C PHE A 459 -8.88 29.34 -37.58
N ASP A 460 -8.38 30.01 -38.60
CA ASP A 460 -7.03 30.30 -39.03
C ASP A 460 -6.09 31.11 -38.13
N ILE A 461 -4.83 30.80 -38.40
CA ILE A 461 -3.62 31.61 -38.34
C ILE A 461 -3.86 33.09 -38.70
N LYS A 462 -3.41 33.99 -37.83
CA LYS A 462 -2.82 35.27 -38.25
C LYS A 462 -1.45 35.46 -37.60
N LEU A 463 -0.47 35.53 -38.49
CA LEU A 463 0.86 36.09 -38.26
C LEU A 463 0.73 37.57 -37.91
N ASP A 464 1.52 38.02 -36.93
CA ASP A 464 2.20 39.30 -37.04
C ASP A 464 3.66 39.09 -36.64
N ALA A 465 4.52 39.50 -37.56
CA ALA A 465 5.96 39.40 -37.49
C ALA A 465 6.52 40.75 -37.07
N GLU A 466 7.49 40.77 -36.14
CA GLU A 466 8.61 41.70 -36.26
C GLU A 466 9.82 41.30 -35.39
N ASN A 467 10.98 41.42 -36.03
CA ASN A 467 12.36 41.39 -35.54
C ASN A 467 13.06 40.04 -35.22
N CYS A 468 13.69 39.50 -36.26
CA CYS A 468 14.85 38.62 -36.22
C CYS A 468 16.16 39.42 -36.32
N LYS A 469 17.14 39.15 -35.42
CA LYS A 469 18.57 39.23 -35.74
C LYS A 469 19.34 38.05 -35.13
N LYS A 470 19.82 37.20 -36.05
CA LYS A 470 21.05 36.36 -36.08
C LYS A 470 21.18 35.20 -35.06
N GLN A 471 20.93 33.95 -35.48
CA GLN A 471 21.86 32.95 -36.07
C GLN A 471 22.86 32.33 -35.07
N ILE A 472 22.65 31.06 -34.68
CA ILE A 472 23.41 29.88 -35.14
C ILE A 472 22.73 28.61 -34.61
N SER A 473 22.68 27.62 -35.49
CA SER A 473 21.99 26.33 -35.43
C SER A 473 22.70 25.28 -34.58
N SER A 474 21.91 24.48 -33.84
CA SER A 474 22.21 23.05 -33.61
C SER A 474 20.92 22.31 -33.24
N LYS A 475 20.52 21.40 -34.13
CA LYS A 475 19.30 20.58 -34.03
C LYS A 475 19.46 19.52 -32.93
N ARG A 476 18.72 19.63 -31.83
CA ARG A 476 18.22 18.48 -31.06
C ARG A 476 16.73 18.69 -30.77
N LYS A 477 15.94 17.67 -31.10
CA LYS A 477 14.48 17.64 -30.98
C LYS A 477 14.11 17.60 -29.49
N ASN A 478 13.60 18.70 -28.96
CA ASN A 478 12.93 18.74 -27.65
C ASN A 478 11.42 18.59 -27.88
N PHE A 479 10.85 17.47 -27.42
CA PHE A 479 9.40 17.37 -27.23
C PHE A 479 9.03 18.07 -25.91
N GLY A 480 8.01 18.92 -26.00
CA GLY A 480 7.66 19.91 -24.99
C GLY A 480 7.01 19.33 -23.72
N ILE A 481 7.62 19.66 -22.58
CA ILE A 481 6.99 19.60 -21.24
C ILE A 481 6.84 21.03 -20.66
N ALA A 482 7.28 22.07 -21.38
CA ALA A 482 7.36 23.43 -20.84
C ALA A 482 6.02 24.20 -20.75
N LYS A 483 4.91 23.71 -21.33
CA LYS A 483 3.61 24.42 -21.29
C LYS A 483 2.76 24.12 -20.05
N THR A 484 2.97 22.99 -19.36
CA THR A 484 2.25 22.65 -18.13
C THR A 484 2.88 23.29 -16.88
N ALA A 485 4.20 23.44 -16.86
CA ALA A 485 4.92 24.07 -15.75
C ALA A 485 4.57 25.56 -15.56
N LEU A 486 4.33 26.31 -16.66
CA LEU A 486 3.99 27.73 -16.59
C LEU A 486 2.56 27.98 -16.04
N PHE A 487 1.65 27.01 -16.22
CA PHE A 487 0.29 27.09 -15.72
C PHE A 487 0.20 26.88 -14.20
N LEU A 488 1.06 26.02 -13.64
CA LEU A 488 1.15 25.80 -12.20
C LEU A 488 1.80 26.99 -11.47
N ILE A 489 2.81 27.63 -12.06
CA ILE A 489 3.47 28.81 -11.48
C ILE A 489 2.53 30.04 -11.45
N LYS A 490 1.65 30.20 -12.45
CA LYS A 490 0.63 31.27 -12.46
C LYS A 490 -0.50 31.04 -11.45
N ARG A 491 -0.79 29.80 -11.05
CA ARG A 491 -1.84 29.49 -10.05
C ARG A 491 -1.35 29.66 -8.60
N LEU A 492 -0.06 29.41 -8.34
CA LEU A 492 0.54 29.60 -7.01
C LEU A 492 0.80 31.08 -6.66
N LYS A 493 1.00 31.96 -7.64
CA LYS A 493 1.19 33.41 -7.39
C LYS A 493 -0.10 34.18 -7.05
N LYS A 494 -1.29 33.56 -7.10
CA LYS A 494 -2.56 34.23 -6.81
C LYS A 494 -3.08 34.02 -5.37
N LYS A 495 -2.34 33.29 -4.52
CA LYS A 495 -2.73 33.04 -3.11
C LYS A 495 -1.85 33.69 -2.04
N ASN A 496 -0.72 34.31 -2.39
CA ASN A 496 0.10 35.06 -1.46
C ASN A 496 0.29 36.50 -1.96
N GLN A 497 -0.66 37.38 -1.62
CA GLN A 497 -0.42 38.83 -1.58
C GLN A 497 -0.49 39.27 -0.12
N PRO A 498 0.60 39.76 0.48
CA PRO A 498 0.51 40.50 1.74
C PRO A 498 -0.11 41.87 1.46
N THR A 499 -1.17 42.21 2.19
CA THR A 499 -1.72 43.57 2.25
C THR A 499 -0.64 44.52 2.78
N LEU A 500 -0.08 45.35 1.90
CA LEU A 500 0.74 46.51 2.25
C LEU A 500 -0.12 47.51 3.03
N LYS A 501 -0.02 47.51 4.36
CA LYS A 501 -0.38 48.67 5.18
C LYS A 501 0.71 49.72 4.98
N ARG A 502 0.37 50.81 4.29
CA ARG A 502 1.19 52.03 4.24
C ARG A 502 1.40 52.55 5.66
N GLN A 503 2.64 52.69 6.09
CA GLN A 503 2.99 53.57 7.21
C GLN A 503 3.00 55.02 6.71
N PRO A 504 2.41 55.98 7.45
CA PRO A 504 2.56 57.39 7.17
C PRO A 504 3.95 57.88 7.61
N THR A 505 4.60 58.65 6.74
CA THR A 505 5.86 59.34 7.01
C THR A 505 5.66 60.42 8.08
N LEU A 506 6.32 60.26 9.22
CA LEU A 506 6.51 61.30 10.24
C LEU A 506 7.58 62.31 9.78
N LYS A 507 7.18 63.17 8.85
CA LYS A 507 7.70 64.54 8.72
C LYS A 507 6.51 65.48 8.67
N SER A 508 5.85 65.65 9.81
CA SER A 508 5.15 66.88 10.18
C SER A 508 4.77 66.84 11.68
N TRP A 509 5.14 67.92 12.39
CA TRP A 509 4.69 68.37 13.72
C TRP A 509 5.30 67.66 14.97
N LEU A 510 6.19 68.16 15.86
CA LEU A 510 6.88 69.45 16.11
C LEU A 510 6.44 70.58 15.19
N GLN A 511 5.41 71.36 15.53
CA GLN A 511 4.98 71.86 16.83
C GLN A 511 4.43 70.87 17.87
#